data_AF-A0A928DN68-F1
#
_entry.id   AF-A0A928DN68-F1
#
_cell.length_a   1.000
_cell.length_b   1.000
_cell.length_c   1.000
_cell.angle_alpha   90.00
_cell.angle_beta   90.00
_cell.angle_gamma   90.00
#
_symmetry.space_group_name_H-M   'P 1'
#
loop_
_entity.id
_entity.type
_entity.pdbx_description
1 polymer ?
#
loop_
_entity_poly.entity_id
_entity_poly.type
_entity_poly.pdbx_seq_one_letter_code
_entity_poly.pdbx_strand_id
1 'polypeptide(L)'
;MNELNELNHGTQRIDSIMQYWGLDNHDLVTVSTEQLTHKQVQKARQGRELTLKMMQKVARALNVAIWYRLDDEARESYYEYIHRDLFTYAKGFDPDWQDPNQR
;
A
#
# COMPACT_ATOMS: atom_id res chain seq x y z
N MET A 1 25.57 4.24 20.81
CA MET A 1 25.65 3.98 19.36
C MET A 1 24.30 3.45 18.95
N ASN A 2 23.54 4.24 18.18
CA ASN A 2 22.12 3.95 17.93
C ASN A 2 21.97 2.70 17.07
N GLU A 3 21.11 1.79 17.53
CA GLU A 3 20.38 0.74 16.79
C GLU A 3 19.56 1.34 15.63
N LEU A 4 20.21 2.08 14.73
CA LEU A 4 19.59 2.62 13.54
C LEU A 4 19.28 1.46 12.59
N ASN A 5 17.98 1.19 12.47
CA ASN A 5 17.31 0.98 11.19
C ASN A 5 17.32 -0.41 10.53
N GLU A 6 17.51 -1.53 11.22
CA GLU A 6 17.28 -2.85 10.59
C GLU A 6 15.84 -3.04 10.07
N LEU A 7 14.87 -2.30 10.65
CA LEU A 7 13.45 -2.33 10.27
C LEU A 7 13.05 -1.20 9.31
N ASN A 8 14.00 -0.45 8.73
CA ASN A 8 13.67 0.64 7.81
C ASN A 8 14.12 0.29 6.39
N HIS A 9 13.15 0.05 5.54
CA HIS A 9 13.33 -0.46 4.18
C HIS A 9 13.27 0.65 3.12
N GLY A 10 13.33 1.92 3.54
CA GLY A 10 13.17 3.08 2.66
C GLY A 10 11.75 3.25 2.13
N THR A 11 11.50 4.24 1.27
CA THR A 11 10.16 4.46 0.70
C THR A 11 9.67 3.20 -0.03
N GLN A 12 8.43 2.80 0.25
CA GLN A 12 7.83 1.56 -0.27
C GLN A 12 6.98 1.83 -1.51
N ARG A 13 6.72 0.79 -2.31
CA ARG A 13 5.92 0.89 -3.56
C ARG A 13 4.52 1.45 -3.33
N ILE A 14 3.93 1.23 -2.15
CA ILE A 14 2.64 1.84 -1.79
C ILE A 14 2.66 3.37 -1.95
N ASP A 15 3.80 4.04 -1.71
CA ASP A 15 3.88 5.49 -1.85
C ASP A 15 3.65 5.94 -3.29
N SER A 16 4.35 5.32 -4.26
CA SER A 16 4.17 5.62 -5.69
C SER A 16 2.81 5.19 -6.21
N ILE A 17 2.28 4.06 -5.74
CA ILE A 17 0.93 3.59 -6.11
C ILE A 17 -0.12 4.59 -5.61
N MET A 18 -0.02 5.05 -4.36
CA MET A 18 -0.94 6.07 -3.83
C MET A 18 -0.83 7.37 -4.64
N GLN A 19 0.38 7.83 -4.98
CA GLN A 19 0.56 9.02 -5.82
C GLN A 19 -0.09 8.87 -7.19
N TYR A 20 0.09 7.72 -7.87
CA TYR A 20 -0.50 7.43 -9.17
C TYR A 20 -2.04 7.51 -9.14
N TRP A 21 -2.66 6.93 -8.11
CA TRP A 21 -4.10 6.98 -7.91
C TRP A 21 -4.62 8.29 -7.28
N GLY A 22 -3.72 9.25 -6.99
CA GLY A 22 -4.05 10.53 -6.35
C GLY A 22 -4.56 10.38 -4.91
N LEU A 23 -4.14 9.34 -4.19
CA LEU A 23 -4.58 9.01 -2.83
C LEU A 23 -3.66 9.62 -1.78
N ASP A 24 -4.25 10.08 -0.67
CA ASP A 24 -3.53 10.48 0.53
C ASP A 24 -3.76 9.50 1.70
N ASN A 25 -3.14 9.78 2.86
CA ASN A 25 -3.30 8.92 4.04
C ASN A 25 -4.74 8.96 4.58
N HIS A 26 -5.46 10.06 4.40
CA HIS A 26 -6.84 10.23 4.86
C HIS A 26 -7.79 9.33 4.08
N ASP A 27 -7.62 9.22 2.76
CA ASP A 27 -8.42 8.33 1.91
C ASP A 27 -8.44 6.90 2.45
N LEU A 28 -7.26 6.33 2.75
CA LEU A 28 -7.14 4.97 3.30
C LEU A 28 -7.73 4.85 4.70
N VAL A 29 -7.55 5.86 5.55
CA VAL A 29 -8.07 5.86 6.93
C VAL A 29 -9.60 5.89 6.93
N THR A 30 -10.21 6.72 6.09
CA THR A 30 -11.66 6.92 6.02
C THR A 30 -12.39 5.67 5.53
N VAL A 31 -11.82 4.92 4.59
CA VAL A 31 -12.46 3.71 4.04
C VAL A 31 -12.15 2.43 4.84
N SER A 32 -11.16 2.46 5.73
CA SER A 32 -10.71 1.23 6.41
C SER A 32 -11.71 0.75 7.46
N THR A 33 -12.29 -0.43 7.24
CA THR A 33 -13.17 -1.11 8.21
C THR A 33 -12.41 -1.67 9.42
N GLU A 34 -11.10 -1.87 9.26
CA GLU A 34 -10.21 -2.25 10.35
C GLU A 34 -9.51 -0.97 10.86
N GLN A 35 -9.79 -0.48 12.07
CA GLN A 35 -9.26 0.80 12.60
C GLN A 35 -7.83 1.17 12.15
N LEU A 36 -7.68 1.98 11.09
CA LEU A 36 -6.39 2.36 10.52
C LEU A 36 -6.13 3.83 10.85
N THR A 37 -4.91 4.16 11.23
CA THR A 37 -4.54 5.54 11.60
C THR A 37 -3.64 6.17 10.55
N HIS A 38 -3.67 7.51 10.42
CA HIS A 38 -2.78 8.25 9.51
C HIS A 38 -1.30 7.90 9.75
N LYS A 39 -0.90 7.73 11.03
CA LYS A 39 0.48 7.37 11.40
C LYS A 39 0.86 5.97 10.94
N GLN A 40 -0.08 5.03 10.91
CA GLN A 40 0.19 3.68 10.38
C GLN A 40 0.35 3.71 8.86
N VAL A 41 -0.48 4.46 8.14
CA VAL A 41 -0.33 4.64 6.69
C VAL A 41 0.99 5.35 6.37
N GLN A 42 1.34 6.40 7.11
CA GLN A 42 2.61 7.10 6.94
C GLN A 42 3.82 6.17 7.13
N LYS A 43 3.77 5.30 8.16
CA LYS A 43 4.82 4.30 8.39
C LYS A 43 4.93 3.28 7.25
N ALA A 44 3.79 2.86 6.70
CA ALA A 44 3.74 1.95 5.55
C ALA A 44 4.47 2.56 4.34
N ARG A 45 4.18 3.82 4.03
CA ARG A 45 4.80 4.56 2.92
C ARG A 45 6.31 4.77 3.11
N GLN A 46 6.74 5.09 4.33
CA GLN A 46 8.15 5.32 4.68
C GLN A 46 8.98 4.04 4.84
N GLY A 47 8.36 2.86 4.76
CA GLY A 47 9.03 1.56 4.89
C GLY A 47 9.52 1.19 6.27
N ARG A 48 8.86 1.70 7.31
CA ARG A 48 9.01 1.06 8.62
C ARG A 48 8.36 -0.31 8.55
N GLU A 49 9.11 -1.36 8.87
CA GLU A 49 8.63 -2.72 8.80
C GLU A 49 7.34 -2.91 9.57
N LEU A 50 6.37 -3.53 8.89
CA LEU A 50 5.04 -3.81 9.39
C LEU A 50 4.87 -5.31 9.55
N THR A 51 4.05 -5.72 10.51
CA THR A 51 3.62 -7.12 10.60
C THR A 51 2.80 -7.50 9.35
N LEU A 52 2.78 -8.79 8.99
CA LEU A 52 2.00 -9.28 7.85
C LEU A 52 0.53 -8.84 7.91
N LYS A 53 -0.08 -8.93 9.10
CA LYS A 53 -1.47 -8.50 9.32
C LYS A 53 -1.66 -7.00 9.01
N MET A 54 -0.70 -6.17 9.40
CA MET A 54 -0.75 -4.73 9.12
C MET A 54 -0.53 -4.44 7.63
N MET A 55 0.39 -5.14 6.95
CA MET A 55 0.58 -5.00 5.51
C MET A 55 -0.69 -5.36 4.73
N GLN A 56 -1.32 -6.49 5.06
CA GLN A 56 -2.56 -6.93 4.42
C GLN A 56 -3.72 -5.97 4.67
N LYS A 57 -3.80 -5.42 5.88
CA LYS A 57 -4.81 -4.41 6.23
C LYS A 57 -4.64 -3.12 5.42
N VAL A 58 -3.41 -2.64 5.29
CA VAL A 58 -3.10 -1.48 4.46
C VAL A 58 -3.45 -1.76 2.99
N ALA A 59 -3.14 -2.96 2.48
CA ALA A 59 -3.50 -3.37 1.12
C ALA A 59 -5.02 -3.35 0.90
N ARG A 60 -5.81 -3.91 1.82
CA ARG A 60 -7.28 -3.85 1.75
C ARG A 60 -7.80 -2.42 1.73
N ALA A 61 -7.32 -1.56 2.63
CA ALA A 61 -7.74 -0.16 2.67
C ALA A 61 -7.39 0.58 1.36
N LEU A 62 -6.21 0.33 0.80
CA LEU A 62 -5.79 0.86 -0.50
C LEU A 62 -6.74 0.42 -1.62
N ASN A 63 -7.02 -0.88 -1.73
CA ASN A 63 -7.88 -1.42 -2.79
C ASN A 63 -9.30 -0.85 -2.71
N VAL A 64 -9.87 -0.74 -1.51
CA VAL A 64 -11.19 -0.14 -1.30
C VAL A 64 -11.18 1.35 -1.69
N ALA A 65 -10.15 2.09 -1.32
CA ALA A 65 -10.03 3.51 -1.68
C ALA A 65 -9.95 3.71 -3.20
N ILE A 66 -9.20 2.84 -3.91
CA ILE A 66 -9.12 2.85 -5.37
C ILE A 66 -10.48 2.47 -5.97
N TRP A 67 -11.09 1.39 -5.49
CA TRP A 67 -12.36 0.88 -6.02
C TRP A 67 -13.47 1.95 -6.06
N TYR A 68 -13.54 2.81 -5.03
CA TYR A 68 -14.50 3.92 -4.99
C TYR A 68 -14.24 5.04 -6.01
N ARG A 69 -13.07 5.07 -6.65
CA ARG A 69 -12.71 6.04 -7.70
C ARG A 69 -12.88 5.49 -9.11
N LEU A 70 -13.05 4.18 -9.26
CA LEU A 70 -13.21 3.54 -10.57
C LEU A 70 -14.66 3.64 -11.06
N ASP A 71 -14.82 3.84 -12.37
CA ASP A 71 -16.08 3.57 -13.08
C ASP A 71 -16.27 2.07 -13.32
N ASP A 72 -17.40 1.69 -13.90
CA ASP A 72 -17.77 0.28 -14.05
C ASP A 72 -16.80 -0.45 -15.00
N GLU A 73 -16.39 0.19 -16.09
CA GLU A 73 -15.44 -0.35 -17.06
C GLU A 73 -14.05 -0.54 -16.44
N ALA A 74 -13.55 0.44 -15.68
CA ALA A 74 -12.24 0.33 -15.05
C ALA A 74 -12.20 -0.77 -13.98
N ARG A 75 -13.31 -1.00 -13.25
CA ARG A 75 -13.41 -2.07 -12.25
C ARG A 75 -13.23 -3.47 -12.85
N GLU A 76 -13.67 -3.71 -14.08
CA GLU A 76 -13.51 -5.01 -14.74
C GLU A 76 -12.04 -5.34 -15.03
N SER A 77 -11.23 -4.32 -15.25
CA SER A 77 -9.80 -4.45 -15.56
C SER A 77 -8.88 -4.26 -14.35
N TYR A 78 -9.43 -3.90 -13.20
CA TYR A 78 -8.68 -3.57 -12.00
C TYR A 78 -7.97 -4.79 -11.42
N TYR A 79 -6.65 -4.68 -11.24
CA TYR A 79 -5.87 -5.63 -10.49
C TYR A 79 -5.86 -5.24 -9.01
N GLU A 80 -6.39 -6.11 -8.16
CA GLU A 80 -6.34 -5.91 -6.71
C GLU A 80 -4.91 -6.11 -6.19
N TYR A 81 -4.32 -5.06 -5.60
CA TYR A 81 -3.00 -5.15 -5.00
C TYR A 81 -3.00 -6.02 -3.75
N ILE A 82 -1.92 -6.79 -3.57
CA ILE A 82 -1.66 -7.54 -2.35
C ILE A 82 -0.37 -7.06 -1.67
N HIS A 83 -0.18 -7.45 -0.41
CA HIS A 83 0.94 -6.97 0.41
C HIS A 83 2.33 -7.10 -0.25
N ARG A 84 2.59 -8.13 -1.06
CA ARG A 84 3.88 -8.30 -1.76
C ARG A 84 4.10 -7.33 -2.92
N ASP A 85 3.05 -6.70 -3.43
CA ASP A 85 3.15 -5.69 -4.47
C ASP A 85 3.50 -4.32 -3.87
N LEU A 86 3.12 -4.13 -2.60
CA LEU A 86 3.20 -2.84 -1.89
C LEU A 86 4.51 -2.64 -1.11
N PHE A 87 5.11 -3.73 -0.61
CA PHE A 87 6.23 -3.68 0.33
C PHE A 87 7.43 -4.49 -0.18
N THR A 88 8.60 -3.84 -0.28
CA THR A 88 9.84 -4.42 -0.81
C THR A 88 10.42 -5.53 0.06
N TYR A 89 10.09 -5.51 1.35
CA TYR A 89 10.52 -6.51 2.33
C TYR A 89 9.51 -7.65 2.53
N ALA A 90 8.39 -7.64 1.81
CA ALA A 90 7.41 -8.72 1.92
C ALA A 90 7.93 -10.01 1.29
N LYS A 91 7.58 -11.16 1.89
CA LYS A 91 7.91 -12.46 1.31
C LYS A 91 7.23 -12.62 -0.06
N GLY A 92 8.03 -12.95 -1.07
CA GLY A 92 7.56 -13.08 -2.45
C GLY A 92 7.42 -11.75 -3.19
N PHE A 93 8.00 -10.67 -2.64
CA PHE A 93 8.23 -9.45 -3.40
C PHE A 93 9.04 -9.76 -4.66
N ASP A 94 8.59 -9.22 -5.79
CA ASP A 94 9.24 -9.33 -7.09
C ASP A 94 9.71 -7.93 -7.54
N PRO A 95 11.04 -7.70 -7.64
CA PRO A 95 11.59 -6.42 -8.07
C PRO A 95 11.25 -6.08 -9.53
N ASP A 96 11.03 -7.08 -10.37
CA ASP A 96 10.78 -6.94 -11.80
C ASP A 96 9.27 -6.88 -12.13
N TRP A 97 8.41 -7.03 -11.12
CA TRP A 97 6.97 -6.89 -11.27
C TRP A 97 6.59 -5.48 -11.75
N GLN A 98 5.81 -5.44 -12.82
CA GLN A 98 5.26 -4.22 -13.39
C GLN A 98 3.82 -4.07 -12.94
N ASP A 99 3.43 -2.86 -12.54
CA ASP A 99 2.08 -2.57 -12.05
C ASP A 99 1.04 -2.80 -13.17
N PRO A 100 0.16 -3.83 -13.07
CA PRO A 100 -0.84 -4.12 -14.09
C PRO A 100 -1.86 -3.01 -14.27
N ASN A 101 -1.98 -2.09 -13.30
CA ASN A 101 -2.88 -0.94 -13.36
C ASN A 101 -2.22 0.31 -13.98
N GLN A 102 -0.91 0.29 -14.27
CA GLN A 102 -0.18 1.39 -14.93
C GLN A 102 0.08 1.11 -16.42
N ARG A 103 -0.95 0.65 -17.13
CA ARG A 103 -0.87 0.34 -18.57
C ARG A 103 -0.88 1.59 -19.46
#